data_AF-W8NUI7-F1
#
_entry.id   AF-W8NUI7-F1
#
_cell.length_a   1.000
_cell.length_b   1.000
_cell.length_c   1.000
_cell.angle_alpha   90.00
_cell.angle_beta   90.00
_cell.angle_gamma   90.00
#
_symmetry.space_group_name_H-M   'P 1'
#
loop_
_entity.id
_entity.type
_entity.pdbx_description
1 polymer ?
#
loop_
_entity_poly.entity_id
_entity_poly.type
_entity_poly.pdbx_seq_one_letter_code
_entity_poly.pdbx_strand_id
1 'polypeptide(L)'
;MNGENLMPAEIIARLIKDNPRLKLEEAQPKDIGIDPIADGYFSPDLNVSINIKKVKIFKVHNGEDINAFWINGFMPISRGMVIRNHGRGAIVDLFLIRLSEDRVLLRGALNGKPIMAYFEVEPSEWFIDALLHAAGIFLKDYGERSLTPIRDD
;
A
#
# COMPACT_ATOMS: atom_id res chain seq x y z
N MET A 1 21.45 -2.40 -17.70
CA MET A 1 21.22 -1.47 -16.56
C MET A 1 21.04 -2.34 -15.33
N ASN A 2 21.95 -2.27 -14.36
CA ASN A 2 21.84 -3.01 -13.10
C ASN A 2 20.64 -2.48 -12.33
N GLY A 3 19.56 -3.25 -12.30
CA GLY A 3 18.40 -2.96 -11.46
C GLY A 3 18.78 -3.21 -10.01
N GLU A 4 19.36 -2.20 -9.36
CA GLU A 4 19.50 -2.18 -7.92
C GLU A 4 18.11 -2.42 -7.32
N ASN A 5 17.98 -3.46 -6.48
CA ASN A 5 16.79 -3.69 -5.65
C ASN A 5 16.75 -2.61 -4.57
N LEU A 6 16.47 -1.37 -4.98
CA LEU A 6 16.32 -0.24 -4.08
C LEU A 6 15.03 -0.41 -3.28
N MET A 7 15.13 -0.17 -1.98
CA MET A 7 13.98 -0.09 -1.10
C MET A 7 13.13 1.12 -1.51
N PRO A 8 11.80 1.08 -1.34
CA PRO A 8 10.91 2.20 -1.70
C PRO A 8 11.35 3.55 -1.10
N ALA A 9 11.83 3.59 0.14
CA ALA A 9 12.40 4.82 0.72
C ALA A 9 13.60 5.38 -0.08
N GLU A 10 14.45 4.50 -0.64
CA GLU A 10 15.58 4.89 -1.49
C GLU A 10 15.11 5.33 -2.88
N ILE A 11 14.07 4.67 -3.42
CA ILE A 11 13.41 5.07 -4.67
C ILE A 11 12.83 6.48 -4.52
N ILE A 12 12.24 6.81 -3.37
CA ILE A 12 11.71 8.14 -3.07
C ILE A 12 12.79 9.17 -2.93
N ALA A 13 13.78 8.90 -2.08
CA ALA A 13 14.88 9.83 -1.86
C ALA A 13 15.56 10.17 -3.19
N ARG A 14 15.73 9.16 -4.07
CA ARG A 14 16.25 9.33 -5.42
C ARG A 14 15.28 10.09 -6.34
N LEU A 15 13.99 9.75 -6.35
CA LEU A 15 12.98 10.46 -7.14
C LEU A 15 12.90 11.96 -6.80
N ILE A 16 12.89 12.31 -5.52
CA ILE A 16 12.89 13.72 -5.06
C ILE A 16 14.19 14.40 -5.46
N LYS A 17 15.34 13.74 -5.23
CA LYS A 17 16.65 14.30 -5.55
C LYS A 17 16.81 14.58 -7.05
N ASP A 18 16.32 13.66 -7.89
CA ASP A 18 16.45 13.74 -9.34
C ASP A 18 15.36 14.65 -9.95
N ASN A 19 14.29 14.97 -9.23
CA ASN A 19 13.20 15.84 -9.68
C ASN A 19 12.86 16.91 -8.63
N PRO A 20 13.52 18.09 -8.67
CA PRO A 20 13.34 19.15 -7.68
C PRO A 20 11.92 19.72 -7.57
N ARG A 21 11.05 19.43 -8.55
CA ARG A 21 9.65 19.86 -8.57
C ARG A 21 8.71 18.88 -7.87
N LEU A 22 9.15 17.66 -7.58
CA LEU A 22 8.36 16.68 -6.86
C LEU A 22 8.24 17.07 -5.38
N LYS A 23 7.01 17.03 -4.89
CA LYS A 23 6.66 17.25 -3.49
C LYS A 23 6.08 15.96 -2.91
N LEU A 24 6.35 15.76 -1.63
CA LEU A 24 5.62 14.79 -0.80
C LEU A 24 4.74 15.53 0.18
N GLU A 25 3.46 15.18 0.14
CA GLU A 25 2.45 15.67 1.07
C GLU A 25 1.65 14.48 1.59
N GLU A 26 1.16 14.57 2.83
CA GLU A 26 0.27 13.54 3.36
C GLU A 26 -1.05 13.52 2.56
N ALA A 27 -1.43 12.33 2.08
CA ALA A 27 -2.62 12.16 1.28
C ALA A 27 -3.87 12.40 2.14
N GLN A 28 -4.83 13.12 1.59
CA GLN A 28 -6.15 13.29 2.19
C GLN A 28 -7.06 12.13 1.76
N PRO A 29 -8.11 11.76 2.52
CA PRO A 29 -9.01 10.66 2.14
C PRO A 29 -9.59 10.80 0.72
N LYS A 30 -9.91 12.04 0.31
CA LYS A 30 -10.37 12.37 -1.05
C LYS A 30 -9.34 12.07 -2.15
N ASP A 31 -8.04 12.13 -1.85
CA ASP A 31 -6.97 11.90 -2.82
C ASP A 31 -6.90 10.40 -3.20
N ILE A 32 -7.41 9.53 -2.33
CA ILE A 32 -7.32 8.07 -2.42
C ILE A 32 -8.68 7.38 -2.53
N GLY A 33 -9.78 8.14 -2.61
CA GLY A 33 -11.13 7.58 -2.76
C GLY A 33 -11.61 6.80 -1.54
N ILE A 34 -11.16 7.17 -0.34
CA ILE A 34 -11.44 6.44 0.91
C ILE A 34 -12.53 7.17 1.70
N ASP A 35 -13.49 6.40 2.22
CA ASP A 35 -14.45 6.90 3.21
C ASP A 35 -13.72 7.24 4.53
N PRO A 36 -13.78 8.48 5.02
CA PRO A 36 -13.10 8.90 6.25
C PRO A 36 -13.57 8.14 7.52
N ILE A 37 -14.67 7.39 7.47
CA ILE A 37 -15.20 6.62 8.61
C ILE A 37 -14.67 5.17 8.61
N ALA A 38 -14.25 4.65 7.45
CA ALA A 38 -13.87 3.25 7.29
C ALA A 38 -12.36 3.04 7.55
N ASP A 39 -12.04 2.50 8.74
CA ASP A 39 -10.65 2.17 9.11
C ASP A 39 -10.21 0.78 8.60
N GLY A 40 -11.17 -0.09 8.23
CA GLY A 40 -10.94 -1.48 7.89
C GLY A 40 -11.77 -1.94 6.69
N TYR A 41 -11.15 -2.77 5.86
CA TYR A 41 -11.68 -3.22 4.58
C TYR A 41 -11.53 -4.73 4.44
N PHE A 42 -12.47 -5.38 3.77
CA PHE A 42 -12.45 -6.81 3.51
C PHE A 42 -12.83 -7.08 2.06
N SER A 43 -12.01 -7.87 1.38
CA SER A 43 -12.37 -8.48 0.09
C SER A 43 -12.82 -9.92 0.33
N PRO A 44 -14.10 -10.25 0.06
CA PRO A 44 -14.58 -11.62 0.07
C PRO A 44 -13.85 -12.50 -0.96
N ASP A 45 -13.56 -11.96 -2.14
CA ASP A 45 -12.94 -12.70 -3.25
C ASP A 45 -11.51 -13.12 -2.95
N LEU A 46 -10.73 -12.22 -2.35
CA LEU A 46 -9.37 -12.53 -1.90
C LEU A 46 -9.37 -13.28 -0.56
N ASN A 47 -10.50 -13.24 0.16
CA ASN A 47 -10.62 -13.66 1.56
C ASN A 47 -9.53 -13.02 2.43
N VAL A 48 -9.42 -11.69 2.35
CA VAL A 48 -8.43 -10.87 3.05
C VAL A 48 -9.06 -9.61 3.61
N SER A 49 -8.77 -9.30 4.87
CA SER A 49 -9.03 -8.03 5.52
C SER A 49 -7.75 -7.25 5.76
N ILE A 50 -7.83 -5.93 5.61
CA ILE A 50 -6.78 -4.99 6.01
C ILE A 50 -7.33 -3.88 6.91
N ASN A 51 -6.46 -3.25 7.70
CA ASN A 51 -6.75 -2.00 8.38
C ASN A 51 -5.66 -0.98 8.03
N ILE A 52 -6.05 0.24 7.68
CA ILE A 52 -5.10 1.26 7.20
C ILE A 52 -4.82 2.37 8.21
N LYS A 53 -5.47 2.35 9.39
CA LYS A 53 -5.38 3.41 10.40
C LYS A 53 -3.95 3.73 10.87
N LYS A 54 -3.05 2.73 10.82
CA LYS A 54 -1.65 2.84 11.26
C LYS A 54 -0.67 3.02 10.10
N VAL A 55 -1.17 3.19 8.88
CA VAL A 55 -0.36 3.38 7.68
C VAL A 55 -0.34 4.87 7.33
N LYS A 56 0.85 5.40 7.07
CA LYS A 56 1.04 6.74 6.52
C LYS A 56 1.01 6.67 5.01
N ILE A 57 0.25 7.56 4.39
CA ILE A 57 0.12 7.62 2.94
C ILE A 57 0.54 9.01 2.50
N PHE A 58 1.53 9.06 1.62
CA PHE A 58 1.99 10.30 1.03
C PHE A 58 1.70 10.30 -0.47
N LYS A 59 1.18 11.41 -0.99
CA LYS A 59 1.13 11.64 -2.42
C LYS A 59 2.45 12.22 -2.89
N VAL A 60 2.95 11.69 -4.01
CA VAL A 60 4.09 12.19 -4.75
C VAL A 60 3.53 12.95 -5.95
N HIS A 61 3.66 14.27 -5.95
CA HIS A 61 3.00 15.15 -6.92
C HIS A 61 3.91 16.30 -7.38
N ASN A 62 3.60 16.90 -8.52
CA ASN A 62 4.35 18.06 -9.06
C ASN A 62 3.63 19.41 -8.84
N GLY A 63 2.52 19.40 -8.10
CA GLY A 63 1.67 20.56 -7.83
C GLY A 63 0.37 20.58 -8.63
N GLU A 64 0.38 20.04 -9.85
CA GLU A 64 -0.80 19.93 -10.73
C GLU A 64 -1.35 18.49 -10.70
N ASP A 65 -0.46 17.50 -10.81
CA ASP A 65 -0.80 16.09 -10.93
C ASP A 65 -0.18 15.24 -9.83
N ILE A 66 -0.97 14.26 -9.35
CA ILE A 66 -0.48 13.19 -8.48
C ILE A 66 0.13 12.11 -9.37
N ASN A 67 1.42 11.83 -9.17
CA ASN A 67 2.16 10.83 -9.93
C ASN A 67 2.15 9.45 -9.28
N ALA A 68 2.18 9.41 -7.94
CA ALA A 68 2.20 8.17 -7.18
C ALA A 68 1.74 8.38 -5.74
N PHE A 69 1.49 7.27 -5.05
CA PHE A 69 1.32 7.21 -3.60
C PHE A 69 2.42 6.34 -2.99
N TRP A 70 3.04 6.86 -1.95
CA TRP A 70 3.91 6.10 -1.06
C TRP A 70 3.14 5.72 0.19
N ILE A 71 3.15 4.44 0.50
CA ILE A 71 2.39 3.84 1.59
C ILE A 71 3.42 3.21 2.53
N ASN A 72 3.50 3.73 3.75
CA ASN A 72 4.52 3.34 4.72
C ASN A 72 3.94 3.18 6.12
N GLY A 73 4.28 2.11 6.84
CA GLY A 73 3.89 1.92 8.24
C GLY A 73 3.39 0.51 8.52
N PHE A 74 2.62 0.33 9.60
CA PHE A 74 2.10 -0.99 9.96
C PHE A 74 0.66 -1.15 9.46
N MET A 75 0.40 -2.17 8.64
CA MET A 75 -0.94 -2.53 8.16
C MET A 75 -1.35 -3.86 8.78
N PRO A 76 -2.34 -3.89 9.69
CA PRO A 76 -2.96 -5.14 10.11
C PRO A 76 -3.55 -5.89 8.91
N ILE A 77 -3.31 -7.20 8.84
CA ILE A 77 -3.75 -8.08 7.74
C ILE A 77 -4.30 -9.38 8.34
N SER A 78 -5.40 -9.90 7.81
CA SER A 78 -6.02 -11.16 8.24
C SER A 78 -6.70 -11.86 7.06
N ARG A 79 -6.78 -13.21 7.04
CA ARG A 79 -7.70 -13.94 6.15
C ARG A 79 -9.11 -14.11 6.71
N GLY A 80 -9.34 -13.71 7.96
CA GLY A 80 -10.66 -13.71 8.57
C GLY A 80 -11.37 -12.38 8.33
N MET A 81 -12.70 -12.45 8.15
CA MET A 81 -13.60 -11.31 7.88
C MET A 81 -13.48 -10.14 8.88
N VAL A 82 -12.99 -10.40 10.10
CA VAL A 82 -12.83 -9.37 11.13
C VAL A 82 -11.41 -9.44 11.70
N ILE A 83 -10.73 -8.30 11.73
CA ILE A 83 -9.45 -8.11 12.44
C ILE A 83 -9.77 -7.92 13.92
N ARG A 84 -10.13 -9.01 14.61
CA ARG A 84 -10.65 -8.98 15.99
C ARG A 84 -9.62 -8.43 16.98
N ASN A 85 -8.36 -8.80 16.79
CA ASN A 85 -7.22 -8.33 17.56
C ASN A 85 -6.18 -7.94 16.53
N HIS A 86 -5.74 -6.69 16.50
CA HIS A 86 -4.75 -6.21 15.51
C HIS A 86 -3.39 -6.93 15.63
N GLY A 87 -3.28 -8.05 16.34
CA GLY A 87 -2.04 -8.69 16.77
C GLY A 87 -1.09 -9.15 15.67
N ARG A 88 -1.45 -9.06 14.38
CA ARG A 88 -0.56 -9.38 13.24
C ARG A 88 -0.81 -8.47 12.04
N GLY A 89 0.23 -8.24 11.26
CA GLY A 89 0.17 -7.40 10.07
C GLY A 89 1.49 -7.38 9.30
N ALA A 90 1.66 -6.40 8.44
CA ALA A 90 2.88 -6.17 7.71
C ALA A 90 3.40 -4.75 7.90
N ILE A 91 4.72 -4.62 8.01
CA ILE A 91 5.42 -3.37 7.76
C ILE A 91 5.36 -3.15 6.26
N VAL A 92 4.57 -2.16 5.87
CA VAL A 92 4.33 -1.75 4.50
C VAL A 92 5.36 -0.73 4.09
N ASP A 93 5.93 -0.96 2.91
CA ASP A 93 6.67 0.04 2.17
C ASP A 93 6.32 -0.15 0.69
N LEU A 94 5.30 0.55 0.20
CA LEU A 94 4.73 0.33 -1.13
C LEU A 94 4.61 1.63 -1.92
N PHE A 95 4.84 1.50 -3.22
CA PHE A 95 4.50 2.44 -4.27
C PHE A 95 3.25 2.00 -4.97
N LEU A 96 2.33 2.94 -5.16
CA LEU A 96 1.12 2.76 -5.95
C LEU A 96 1.02 3.87 -6.99
N ILE A 97 0.92 3.49 -8.26
CA ILE A 97 0.81 4.40 -9.39
C ILE A 97 -0.52 4.08 -10.08
N ARG A 98 -1.37 5.09 -10.25
CA ARG A 98 -2.60 4.98 -11.04
C ARG A 98 -2.23 5.18 -12.51
N LEU A 99 -2.52 4.19 -13.35
CA LEU A 99 -2.16 4.21 -14.77
C LEU A 99 -3.33 4.60 -15.67
N SER A 100 -4.54 4.20 -15.28
CA SER A 100 -5.82 4.61 -15.86
C SER A 100 -6.88 4.66 -14.77
N GLU A 101 -8.13 4.93 -15.15
CA GLU A 101 -9.27 4.95 -14.22
C GLU A 101 -9.41 3.63 -13.44
N ASP A 102 -9.13 2.52 -14.10
CA ASP A 102 -9.37 1.14 -13.67
C ASP A 102 -8.09 0.31 -13.52
N ARG A 103 -6.90 0.88 -13.67
CA ARG A 103 -5.63 0.13 -13.59
C ARG A 103 -4.58 0.80 -12.74
N VAL A 104 -3.87 -0.04 -11.99
CA VAL A 104 -2.80 0.38 -11.09
C VAL A 104 -1.54 -0.46 -11.26
N LEU A 105 -0.41 0.15 -10.96
CA LEU A 105 0.87 -0.51 -10.72
C LEU A 105 1.22 -0.38 -9.25
N LEU A 106 1.41 -1.51 -8.58
CA LEU A 106 1.86 -1.59 -7.21
C LEU A 106 3.25 -2.24 -7.15
N ARG A 107 4.16 -1.65 -6.38
CA ARG A 107 5.52 -2.16 -6.20
C ARG A 107 6.07 -1.82 -4.82
N GLY A 108 6.79 -2.72 -4.19
CA GLY A 108 7.55 -2.42 -2.97
C GLY A 108 7.74 -3.68 -2.15
N ALA A 109 7.53 -3.59 -0.84
CA ALA A 109 7.65 -4.72 0.06
C ALA A 109 6.63 -4.71 1.20
N LEU A 110 6.30 -5.92 1.66
CA LEU A 110 5.59 -6.20 2.90
C LEU A 110 6.51 -7.04 3.80
N ASN A 111 6.85 -6.57 5.00
CA ASN A 111 7.86 -7.20 5.88
C ASN A 111 9.19 -7.51 5.15
N GLY A 112 9.64 -6.60 4.28
CA GLY A 112 10.84 -6.76 3.45
C GLY A 112 10.73 -7.82 2.35
N LYS A 113 9.55 -8.43 2.17
CA LYS A 113 9.28 -9.34 1.05
C LYS A 113 8.79 -8.56 -0.16
N PRO A 114 9.43 -8.69 -1.33
CA PRO A 114 9.05 -7.91 -2.49
C PRO A 114 7.65 -8.26 -2.96
N ILE A 115 6.89 -7.23 -3.33
CA ILE A 115 5.60 -7.31 -3.99
C ILE A 115 5.67 -6.43 -5.24
N MET A 116 5.27 -6.98 -6.37
CA MET A 116 5.07 -6.22 -7.60
C MET A 116 3.86 -6.78 -8.32
N ALA A 117 2.94 -5.90 -8.70
CA ALA A 117 1.70 -6.30 -9.33
C ALA A 117 1.18 -5.19 -10.24
N TYR A 118 0.58 -5.61 -11.34
CA TYR A 118 -0.16 -4.79 -12.28
C TYR A 118 -1.52 -5.46 -12.49
N PHE A 119 -2.61 -4.75 -12.22
CA PHE A 119 -3.96 -5.33 -12.23
C PHE A 119 -5.04 -4.26 -12.36
N GLU A 120 -6.25 -4.74 -12.69
CA GLU A 120 -7.47 -3.95 -12.74
C GLU A 120 -8.08 -3.80 -11.36
N VAL A 121 -8.72 -2.66 -11.09
CA VAL A 121 -9.33 -2.30 -9.81
C VAL A 121 -10.67 -1.65 -10.02
N GLU A 122 -11.58 -1.76 -9.04
CA GLU A 122 -12.84 -1.03 -9.06
C GLU A 122 -12.54 0.48 -8.97
N PRO A 123 -12.95 1.32 -9.95
CA PRO A 123 -12.57 2.73 -9.98
C PRO A 123 -12.94 3.52 -8.72
N SER A 124 -14.04 3.15 -8.07
CA SER A 124 -14.55 3.80 -6.86
C SER A 124 -13.78 3.44 -5.59
N GLU A 125 -13.16 2.24 -5.54
CA GLU A 125 -12.41 1.73 -4.37
C GLU A 125 -10.94 1.43 -4.70
N TRP A 126 -10.44 1.98 -5.80
CA TRP A 126 -9.19 1.62 -6.48
C TRP A 126 -7.98 1.47 -5.56
N PHE A 127 -7.86 2.36 -4.57
CA PHE A 127 -6.72 2.39 -3.65
C PHE A 127 -6.78 1.24 -2.65
N ILE A 128 -7.96 0.99 -2.09
CA ILE A 128 -8.19 -0.10 -1.13
C ILE A 128 -8.08 -1.45 -1.82
N ASP A 129 -8.67 -1.58 -3.01
CA ASP A 129 -8.51 -2.75 -3.86
C ASP A 129 -7.03 -3.07 -4.09
N ALA A 130 -6.22 -2.05 -4.37
CA ALA A 130 -4.79 -2.25 -4.58
C ALA A 130 -4.08 -2.80 -3.33
N LEU A 131 -4.42 -2.30 -2.15
CA LEU A 131 -3.85 -2.78 -0.89
C LEU A 131 -4.32 -4.21 -0.53
N LEU A 132 -5.60 -4.51 -0.76
CA LEU A 132 -6.17 -5.85 -0.57
C LEU A 132 -5.48 -6.87 -1.48
N HIS A 133 -5.23 -6.51 -2.75
CA HIS A 133 -4.47 -7.34 -3.68
C HIS A 133 -3.02 -7.53 -3.22
N ALA A 134 -2.33 -6.48 -2.78
CA ALA A 134 -0.97 -6.60 -2.26
C ALA A 134 -0.90 -7.56 -1.06
N ALA A 135 -1.85 -7.43 -0.12
CA ALA A 135 -1.98 -8.34 1.02
C ALA A 135 -2.30 -9.77 0.57
N GLY A 136 -3.20 -9.95 -0.41
CA GLY A 136 -3.54 -11.24 -1.01
C GLY A 136 -2.34 -11.94 -1.63
N ILE A 137 -1.54 -11.22 -2.44
CA ILE A 137 -0.29 -11.72 -3.04
C ILE A 137 0.67 -12.15 -1.94
N PHE A 138 0.91 -11.27 -0.94
CA PHE A 138 1.82 -11.60 0.15
C PHE A 138 1.39 -12.84 0.92
N LEU A 139 0.12 -12.95 1.27
CA LEU A 139 -0.43 -14.10 1.98
C LEU A 139 -0.43 -15.38 1.14
N LYS A 140 -0.51 -15.27 -0.18
CA LYS A 140 -0.42 -16.40 -1.11
C LYS A 140 1.02 -16.89 -1.23
N ASP A 141 1.97 -15.98 -1.40
CA ASP A 141 3.35 -16.31 -1.75
C ASP A 141 4.21 -16.62 -0.52
N TYR A 142 3.96 -15.95 0.62
CA TYR A 142 4.78 -16.06 1.83
C TYR A 142 4.03 -16.68 3.02
N GLY A 143 2.70 -16.59 3.04
CA GLY A 143 1.84 -17.16 4.07
C GLY A 143 1.71 -16.33 5.34
N GLU A 144 0.69 -16.61 6.16
CA GLU A 144 0.39 -15.85 7.39
C GLU A 144 1.51 -15.87 8.44
N ARG A 145 2.34 -16.92 8.45
CA ARG A 145 3.51 -17.01 9.35
C ARG A 145 4.56 -15.93 9.09
N SER A 146 4.51 -15.27 7.94
CA SER A 146 5.38 -14.15 7.59
C SER A 146 4.82 -12.80 8.03
N LEU A 147 3.63 -12.75 8.63
CA LEU A 147 3.11 -11.55 9.27
C LEU A 147 3.87 -11.26 10.56
N THR A 148 4.12 -9.98 10.80
CA THR A 148 4.78 -9.47 11.99
C THR A 148 3.74 -9.35 13.10
N PRO A 149 3.98 -9.93 14.29
CA PRO A 149 3.11 -9.69 15.43
C PRO A 149 3.20 -8.23 15.86
N ILE A 150 2.08 -7.61 16.23
CA ILE A 150 2.13 -6.30 16.92
C ILE A 150 2.84 -6.53 18.25
N ARG A 151 3.90 -5.76 18.50
CA ARG A 151 4.42 -5.58 19.84
C ARG A 151 3.58 -4.46 20.46
N ASP A 152 2.83 -4.80 21.50
CA ASP A 152 2.28 -3.79 22.39
C ASP A 152 3.48 -3.26 23.19
N ASP A 153 3.94 -2.06 22.84
CA ASP A 153 4.85 -1.28 23.68
C ASP A 153 4.06 -0.60 24.81
#